data_AF-A0A934V082-F1
#
_entry.id   AF-A0A934V082-F1
#
_cell.length_a   1.000
_cell.length_b   1.000
_cell.length_c   1.000
_cell.angle_alpha   90.00
_cell.angle_beta   90.00
_cell.angle_gamma   90.00
#
_symmetry.space_group_name_H-M   'P 1'
#
loop_
_entity.id
_entity.type
_entity.pdbx_description
1 polymer ?
#
loop_
_entity_poly.entity_id
_entity_poly.type
_entity_poly.pdbx_seq_one_letter_code
_entity_poly.pdbx_strand_id
1 'polypeptide(L)'
;MQPRTAMGSLIALLFYAVTGLAFHLIAYGEVDWGDAFVYVAMAFWPLLLAWELLRIAAIVAVVVVIGLAAYALLRGLLDRLGRNGP
;
A
#
# COMPACT_ATOMS: atom_id res chain seq x y z
N MET A 1 10.78 3.06 16.47
CA MET A 1 10.77 1.82 15.65
C MET A 1 11.55 0.76 16.41
N GLN A 2 10.98 -0.43 16.64
CA GLN A 2 11.72 -1.49 17.33
C GLN A 2 12.83 -2.03 16.41
N PRO A 3 14.04 -2.31 16.93
CA PRO A 3 15.19 -2.74 16.12
C PRO A 3 14.95 -4.05 15.35
N ARG A 4 14.09 -4.94 15.87
CA ARG A 4 13.65 -6.15 15.15
C ARG A 4 12.85 -5.84 13.88
N THR A 5 12.01 -4.81 13.92
CA THR A 5 11.19 -4.40 12.77
C THR A 5 12.07 -3.78 11.68
N ALA A 6 13.11 -3.02 12.08
CA ALA A 6 14.08 -2.44 11.17
C ALA A 6 14.91 -3.51 10.41
N MET A 7 15.29 -4.59 11.10
CA MET A 7 15.99 -5.72 10.47
C MET A 7 15.10 -6.44 9.45
N GLY A 8 13.83 -6.69 9.79
CA GLY A 8 12.88 -7.33 8.88
C GLY A 8 12.63 -6.49 7.61
N SER A 9 12.50 -5.17 7.76
CA SER A 9 12.36 -4.27 6.60
C SER A 9 13.62 -4.23 5.73
N LEU A 10 14.82 -4.31 6.33
CA LEU A 10 16.07 -4.32 5.58
C LEU A 10 16.22 -5.61 4.76
N ILE A 11 15.87 -6.76 5.35
CA ILE A 11 15.88 -8.06 4.67
C ILE A 11 14.88 -8.07 3.51
N ALA A 12 13.68 -7.53 3.72
CA ALA A 12 12.68 -7.42 2.66
C ALA A 12 13.16 -6.52 1.50
N LEU A 13 13.79 -5.39 1.81
CA LEU A 13 14.38 -4.49 0.81
C LEU A 13 15.49 -5.18 0.01
N LEU A 14 16.39 -5.89 0.70
CA LEU A 14 17.45 -6.68 0.05
C LEU A 14 16.88 -7.77 -0.86
N PHE A 15 15.87 -8.49 -0.40
CA PHE A 15 15.22 -9.53 -1.19
C PHE A 15 14.59 -8.96 -2.47
N TYR A 16 13.86 -7.84 -2.36
CA TYR A 16 13.29 -7.17 -3.52
C TYR A 16 14.35 -6.63 -4.48
N ALA A 17 15.43 -6.05 -3.95
CA ALA A 17 16.55 -5.56 -4.75
C ALA A 17 17.19 -6.67 -5.60
N VAL A 18 17.51 -7.80 -4.96
CA VAL A 18 18.16 -8.95 -5.61
C VAL A 18 17.21 -9.59 -6.61
N THR A 19 15.93 -9.71 -6.27
CA THR A 19 14.92 -10.32 -7.15
C THR A 19 14.66 -9.44 -8.38
N GLY A 20 14.55 -8.13 -8.20
CA GLY A 20 14.40 -7.17 -9.31
C GLY A 20 15.60 -7.19 -10.25
N LEU A 21 16.81 -7.24 -9.70
CA LEU A 21 18.04 -7.37 -10.50
C LEU A 21 18.09 -8.71 -11.25
N ALA A 22 17.72 -9.81 -10.62
CA ALA A 22 17.70 -11.13 -11.24
C ALA A 22 16.70 -11.19 -12.42
N PHE A 23 15.47 -10.70 -12.24
CA PHE A 23 14.50 -10.64 -13.32
C PHE A 23 14.97 -9.75 -14.47
N HIS A 24 15.62 -8.64 -14.14
CA HIS A 24 16.17 -7.74 -15.15
C HIS A 24 17.25 -8.45 -15.99
N LEU A 25 18.22 -9.11 -15.34
CA LEU A 25 19.27 -9.84 -16.04
C LEU A 25 18.71 -10.97 -16.93
N ILE A 26 17.68 -11.67 -16.46
CA ILE A 26 17.01 -12.73 -17.23
C ILE A 26 16.31 -12.17 -18.46
N ALA A 27 15.63 -11.03 -18.32
CA ALA A 27 14.79 -10.47 -19.38
C ALA A 27 15.57 -9.62 -20.39
N TYR A 28 16.63 -8.93 -19.95
CA TYR A 28 17.28 -7.86 -20.71
C TYR A 28 18.81 -8.00 -20.83
N GLY A 29 19.46 -8.95 -20.15
CA GLY A 29 20.90 -9.18 -20.24
C GLY A 29 21.72 -8.34 -19.24
N GLU A 30 23.03 -8.20 -19.48
CA GLU A 30 23.94 -7.48 -18.58
C GLU A 30 23.54 -6.01 -18.38
N VAL A 31 23.63 -5.56 -17.14
CA VAL A 31 23.38 -4.16 -16.77
C VAL A 31 24.60 -3.31 -17.14
N ASP A 32 24.40 -2.33 -18.02
CA ASP A 32 25.35 -1.22 -18.14
C ASP A 32 25.21 -0.31 -16.91
N TRP A 33 26.18 -0.42 -16.00
CA TRP A 33 26.20 0.32 -14.74
C TRP A 33 26.45 1.82 -14.91
N GLY A 34 26.75 2.29 -16.13
CA GLY A 34 26.78 3.72 -16.47
C GLY A 34 25.44 4.42 -16.27
N ASP A 35 24.33 3.70 -16.50
CA ASP A 35 22.94 4.19 -16.36
C ASP A 35 22.18 3.53 -15.18
N ALA A 36 22.91 3.03 -14.16
CA ALA A 36 22.38 2.22 -13.07
C ALA A 36 21.16 2.81 -12.33
N PHE A 37 20.99 4.13 -12.32
CA PHE A 37 19.83 4.81 -11.73
C PHE A 37 18.50 4.38 -12.37
N VAL A 38 18.47 4.22 -13.70
CA VAL A 38 17.25 3.83 -14.44
C VAL A 38 16.86 2.40 -14.10
N TYR A 39 17.83 1.51 -13.94
CA TYR A 39 17.58 0.12 -13.57
C TYR A 39 17.08 -0.03 -12.14
N VAL A 40 17.66 0.72 -11.20
CA VAL A 40 17.13 0.76 -9.83
C VAL A 40 15.70 1.32 -9.84
N ALA A 41 15.43 2.42 -10.53
CA ALA A 41 14.08 2.96 -10.65
C ALA A 41 13.10 1.94 -11.26
N MET A 42 13.49 1.22 -12.32
CA MET A 42 12.71 0.16 -12.98
C MET A 42 12.60 -1.15 -12.19
N ALA A 43 13.48 -1.40 -11.21
CA ALA A 43 13.35 -2.54 -10.31
C ALA A 43 12.42 -2.21 -9.12
N PHE A 44 12.44 -0.98 -8.63
CA PHE A 44 11.70 -0.54 -7.44
C PHE A 44 10.36 0.15 -7.74
N TRP A 45 10.07 0.54 -8.99
CA TRP A 45 8.78 1.12 -9.35
C TRP A 45 7.56 0.25 -9.00
N PRO A 46 7.57 -1.11 -9.06
CA PRO A 46 6.39 -1.89 -8.69
C PRO A 46 6.16 -1.81 -7.18
N LEU A 47 7.23 -1.65 -6.39
CA LEU A 47 7.14 -1.47 -4.94
C LEU A 47 6.53 -0.11 -4.60
N LEU A 48 6.94 0.95 -5.30
CA LEU A 48 6.35 2.29 -5.17
C LEU A 48 4.87 2.29 -5.59
N LEU A 49 4.53 1.63 -6.69
CA LEU A 49 3.15 1.43 -7.13
C LEU A 49 2.32 0.65 -6.12
N ALA A 50 2.85 -0.46 -5.59
CA ALA A 50 2.19 -1.25 -4.56
C ALA A 50 1.96 -0.43 -3.28
N TRP A 51 2.91 0.43 -2.92
CA TRP A 51 2.78 1.35 -1.79
C TRP A 51 1.65 2.37 -1.99
N GLU A 52 1.57 2.99 -3.17
CA GLU A 52 0.48 3.92 -3.48
C GLU A 52 -0.88 3.21 -3.53
N LEU A 53 -0.96 2.00 -4.11
CA LEU A 53 -2.19 1.20 -4.08
C LEU A 53 -2.64 0.86 -2.65
N LEU A 54 -1.69 0.49 -1.77
CA LEU A 54 -1.99 0.22 -0.37
C LEU A 54 -2.50 1.48 0.35
N ARG A 55 -1.90 2.65 0.06
CA ARG A 55 -2.34 3.94 0.60
C ARG A 55 -3.75 4.29 0.12
N ILE A 56 -4.03 4.11 -1.17
CA ILE A 56 -5.38 4.32 -1.74
C ILE A 56 -6.38 3.39 -1.07
N ALA A 57 -6.07 2.10 -0.94
CA ALA A 57 -6.93 1.12 -0.29
C ALA A 57 -7.22 1.50 1.17
N ALA A 58 -6.22 1.99 1.91
CA ALA A 58 -6.40 2.47 3.27
C ALA A 58 -7.35 3.68 3.34
N ILE A 59 -7.20 4.66 2.43
CA ILE A 59 -8.10 5.82 2.35
C ILE A 59 -9.54 5.36 2.05
N VAL A 60 -9.71 4.47 1.07
CA VAL A 60 -11.04 3.93 0.71
C VAL A 60 -11.66 3.21 1.90
N ALA A 61 -10.91 2.37 2.61
CA ALA A 61 -11.41 1.68 3.79
C ALA A 61 -11.89 2.65 4.88
N VAL A 62 -11.14 3.72 5.15
CA VAL A 62 -11.54 4.77 6.11
C VAL A 62 -12.82 5.45 5.68
N VAL A 63 -12.92 5.87 4.41
CA VAL A 63 -14.12 6.54 3.87
C VAL A 63 -15.34 5.63 3.97
N VAL A 64 -15.20 4.34 3.64
CA VAL A 64 -16.27 3.35 3.73
C VAL A 64 -16.73 3.18 5.18
N VAL A 65 -15.81 3.06 6.14
CA VAL A 65 -16.15 2.94 7.56
C VAL A 65 -16.88 4.17 8.07
N ILE A 66 -16.42 5.38 7.71
CA ILE A 66 -17.09 6.63 8.05
C ILE A 66 -18.50 6.69 7.46
N GLY A 67 -18.65 6.31 6.18
CA GLY A 67 -19.96 6.27 5.51
C GLY A 67 -20.93 5.30 6.18
N LEU A 68 -20.45 4.10 6.54
CA LEU A 68 -21.26 3.10 7.27
C LEU A 68 -21.65 3.60 8.66
N ALA A 69 -20.74 4.25 9.38
CA ALA A 69 -21.02 4.84 10.69
C ALA A 69 -22.08 5.95 10.59
N ALA A 70 -21.97 6.84 9.60
CA ALA A 70 -22.95 7.89 9.35
C ALA A 70 -24.33 7.32 9.01
N TYR A 71 -24.39 6.29 8.15
CA TYR A 71 -25.63 5.61 7.80
C TYR A 71 -26.27 4.94 9.02
N ALA A 72 -25.49 4.23 9.83
CA ALA A 72 -25.98 3.62 11.06
C ALA A 72 -26.49 4.66 12.07
N LEU A 73 -25.80 5.80 12.19
CA LEU A 73 -26.21 6.93 13.03
C LEU A 73 -27.55 7.50 12.58
N LEU A 74 -27.68 7.82 11.28
CA LEU A 74 -28.92 8.34 10.68
C LEU A 74 -30.08 7.37 10.88
N ARG A 75 -29.87 6.09 10.60
CA ARG A 75 -30.88 5.05 10.81
C ARG A 75 -31.32 4.98 12.27
N GLY A 76 -30.37 4.97 13.21
CA GLY A 76 -30.69 4.99 14.64
C GLY A 76 -31.44 6.24 15.09
N LEU A 77 -31.16 7.40 14.48
CA LEU A 77 -31.87 8.66 14.73
C LEU A 77 -33.30 8.61 14.23
N LEU A 78 -33.52 8.11 13.01
CA LEU A 78 -34.85 7.91 12.43
C LEU A 78 -35.67 6.90 13.22
N ASP A 79 -35.08 5.78 13.64
CA ASP A 79 -35.74 4.77 14.47
C ASP A 79 -36.14 5.29 15.85
N ARG A 80 -35.43 6.28 16.39
CA ARG A 80 -35.79 6.96 17.65
C ARG A 80 -36.86 8.02 17.45
N LEU A 81 -36.79 8.80 16.38
CA LEU A 81 -37.81 9.79 16.04
C LEU A 81 -39.14 9.13 15.68
N GLY A 82 -39.13 8.03 14.92
CA GLY A 82 -40.32 7.25 14.57
C GLY A 82 -40.95 6.50 15.76
N ARG A 83 -40.18 6.21 16.81
CA ARG A 83 -40.71 5.65 18.08
C ARG A 83 -41.32 6.70 19.02
N ASN A 84 -40.99 7.98 18.82
CA ASN A 84 -41.41 9.09 19.67
C ASN A 84 -42.34 10.09 18.95
N GLY A 85 -42.76 9.79 17.72
CA GLY A 85 -43.91 10.45 17.08
C GLY A 85 -45.22 9.97 17.71
N PRO A 86 -46.30 10.77 17.66
CA PRO A 86 -47.52 10.60 18.47
C PRO A 86 -48.15 9.22 18.43
#